data_AF-T1AAJ4-F1
#
_entry.id   AF-T1AAJ4-F1
#
_cell.length_a   1.000
_cell.length_b   1.000
_cell.length_c   1.000
_cell.angle_alpha   90.00
_cell.angle_beta   90.00
_cell.angle_gamma   90.00
#
_symmetry.space_group_name_H-M   'P 1'
#
loop_
_entity.id
_entity.type
_entity.pdbx_description
1 polymer ?
#
loop_
_entity_poly.entity_id
_entity_poly.type
_entity_poly.pdbx_seq_one_letter_code
_entity_poly.pdbx_strand_id
1 'polypeptide(L)'
;MLANFLFVVAYWLGPWSIILILEHFRIRHGAYPAAEWDAPHALPIGWAALSAMGAGFLGVYLGAAQTLFTGPLARWLDPPNGMDVGFELGVLLAALAYLVLRPWERRRFGR
;
A
#
# COMPACT_ATOMS: atom_id res chain seq x y z
N MET A 1 17.05 -17.92 -7.33
CA MET A 1 15.70 -18.48 -7.06
C MET A 1 15.10 -17.94 -5.76
N LEU A 2 15.84 -17.91 -4.64
CA LEU A 2 15.35 -17.36 -3.37
C LEU A 2 15.12 -15.84 -3.39
N ALA A 3 15.98 -15.06 -4.06
CA ALA A 3 15.86 -13.60 -4.15
C ALA A 3 14.56 -13.14 -4.84
N ASN A 4 14.17 -13.77 -5.96
CA ASN A 4 12.91 -13.44 -6.65
C ASN A 4 11.69 -13.70 -5.77
N PHE A 5 11.71 -14.78 -4.97
CA PHE A 5 10.64 -15.07 -4.02
C PHE A 5 10.55 -14.00 -2.92
N LEU A 6 11.70 -13.58 -2.37
CA LEU A 6 11.77 -12.51 -1.39
C LEU A 6 11.24 -11.17 -1.94
N PHE A 7 11.54 -10.84 -3.20
CA PHE A 7 11.03 -9.62 -3.84
C PHE A 7 9.51 -9.64 -4.03
N VAL A 8 8.92 -10.78 -4.39
CA VAL A 8 7.46 -10.93 -4.46
C VAL A 8 6.80 -10.69 -3.09
N VAL A 9 7.38 -11.23 -2.02
CA VAL A 9 6.86 -11.02 -0.66
C VAL A 9 7.02 -9.55 -0.25
N ALA A 10 8.14 -8.91 -0.55
CA ALA A 10 8.37 -7.51 -0.27
C ALA A 10 7.39 -6.58 -1.01
N TYR A 11 7.02 -6.91 -2.26
CA TYR A 11 5.99 -6.17 -3.00
C TYR A 11 4.60 -6.26 -2.39
N TRP A 12 4.33 -7.35 -1.66
CA TRP A 12 3.07 -7.50 -0.94
C TRP A 12 3.08 -6.76 0.40
N LEU A 13 4.19 -6.88 1.13
CA LEU A 13 4.32 -6.29 2.47
C LEU A 13 4.53 -4.77 2.42
N GLY A 14 5.23 -4.22 1.42
CA GLY A 14 5.52 -2.79 1.32
C GLY A 14 4.26 -1.89 1.39
N PRO A 15 3.31 -2.06 0.45
CA PRO A 15 2.04 -1.32 0.46
C PRO A 15 1.25 -1.50 1.75
N TRP A 16 1.26 -2.70 2.34
CA TRP A 16 0.56 -2.95 3.60
C TRP A 16 1.21 -2.22 4.79
N SER A 17 2.54 -2.28 4.88
CA SER A 17 3.30 -1.62 5.94
C SER A 17 3.09 -0.11 5.92
N ILE A 18 3.09 0.54 4.75
CA ILE A 18 2.91 1.99 4.69
C ILE A 18 1.49 2.42 5.06
N ILE A 19 0.47 1.64 4.71
CA ILE A 19 -0.92 1.89 5.12
C ILE A 19 -1.02 1.82 6.65
N LEU A 20 -0.43 0.79 7.27
CA LEU A 20 -0.43 0.65 8.73
C LEU A 20 0.33 1.77 9.44
N ILE A 21 1.49 2.16 8.91
CA ILE A 21 2.29 3.28 9.42
C ILE A 21 1.46 4.58 9.36
N LEU A 22 0.79 4.84 8.24
CA LEU A 22 -0.04 6.04 8.09
C LEU A 22 -1.27 6.01 9.01
N GLU A 23 -1.96 4.88 9.14
CA GLU A 23 -3.07 4.72 10.09
C GLU A 23 -2.60 5.00 11.53
N HIS A 24 -1.47 4.42 11.93
CA HIS A 24 -0.92 4.52 13.28
C HIS A 24 -0.45 5.93 13.62
N PHE A 25 0.38 6.53 12.76
CA PHE A 25 1.02 7.81 13.05
C PHE A 25 0.17 9.03 12.70
N ARG A 26 -0.57 8.99 11.59
CA ARG A 26 -1.24 10.18 11.05
C ARG A 26 -2.68 10.35 11.53
N ILE A 27 -3.32 9.26 11.93
CA ILE A 27 -4.77 9.23 12.18
C ILE A 27 -5.07 8.87 13.62
N ARG A 28 -4.58 7.71 14.05
CA ARG A 28 -4.81 7.24 15.42
C ARG A 28 -3.84 7.84 16.40
N HIS A 29 -2.68 8.35 15.94
CA HIS A 29 -1.62 8.88 16.78
C HIS A 29 -1.24 7.92 17.92
N GLY A 30 -1.24 6.61 17.64
CA GLY A 30 -0.97 5.57 18.64
C GLY A 30 -2.12 5.29 19.63
N ALA A 31 -3.25 5.99 19.56
CA ALA A 31 -4.40 5.75 20.42
C ALA A 31 -5.31 4.66 19.83
N TYR A 32 -5.36 3.51 20.50
CA TYR A 32 -6.29 2.42 20.19
C TYR A 32 -7.19 2.19 21.39
N PRO A 33 -8.53 2.09 21.20
CA PRO A 33 -9.44 1.74 22.27
C PRO A 33 -9.27 0.25 22.60
N ALA A 34 -8.33 -0.07 23.50
CA ALA A 34 -8.05 -1.44 23.93
C ALA A 34 -9.25 -2.09 24.64
N ALA A 35 -10.14 -1.29 25.22
CA ALA A 35 -11.37 -1.76 25.86
C ALA A 35 -12.49 -2.13 24.86
N GLU A 36 -12.42 -1.64 23.62
CA GLU A 36 -13.48 -1.80 22.60
C GLU A 36 -12.94 -2.49 21.34
N TRP A 37 -11.92 -3.33 21.48
CA TRP A 37 -11.28 -4.02 20.35
C TRP A 37 -12.24 -4.94 19.59
N ASP A 38 -13.25 -5.47 20.29
CA ASP A 38 -14.27 -6.39 19.74
C ASP A 38 -15.55 -5.65 19.30
N ALA A 39 -15.56 -4.31 19.35
CA ALA A 39 -16.73 -3.51 19.04
C ALA A 39 -16.68 -3.06 17.57
N PRO A 40 -17.56 -3.57 16.67
CA PRO A 40 -17.53 -3.22 15.23
C PRO A 40 -17.71 -1.72 14.97
N HIS A 41 -18.30 -1.02 15.94
CA HIS A 41 -18.57 0.40 15.90
C HIS A 41 -17.34 1.27 16.26
N ALA A 42 -16.32 0.68 16.90
CA ALA A 42 -15.04 1.33 17.20
C ALA A 42 -13.97 1.08 16.13
N LEU A 43 -14.25 0.17 15.19
CA LEU A 43 -13.35 -0.20 14.10
C LEU A 43 -13.61 0.66 12.84
N PRO A 44 -12.55 1.04 12.10
CA PRO A 44 -12.68 1.71 10.81
C PRO A 44 -13.26 0.73 9.80
N ILE A 45 -14.04 1.26 8.85
CA ILE A 45 -14.79 0.46 7.88
C ILE A 45 -13.83 -0.25 6.90
N GLY A 46 -12.60 0.24 6.77
CA GLY A 46 -11.53 -0.43 6.03
C GLY A 46 -11.58 -0.25 4.51
N TRP A 47 -12.57 0.45 3.96
CA TRP A 47 -12.65 0.72 2.53
C TRP A 47 -11.49 1.58 2.05
N ALA A 48 -11.06 2.57 2.83
CA ALA A 48 -9.89 3.37 2.51
C ALA A 48 -8.59 2.53 2.46
N ALA A 49 -8.43 1.57 3.38
CA ALA A 49 -7.28 0.68 3.39
C ALA A 49 -7.31 -0.29 2.19
N LEU A 50 -8.48 -0.85 1.88
CA LEU A 50 -8.65 -1.82 0.80
C LEU A 50 -8.44 -1.20 -0.59
N SER A 51 -8.95 0.02 -0.79
CA SER A 51 -8.71 0.78 -2.02
C SER A 51 -7.27 1.26 -2.16
N ALA A 52 -6.64 1.69 -1.06
CA ALA A 52 -5.21 2.03 -1.05
C ALA A 52 -4.31 0.81 -1.34
N MET A 53 -4.66 -0.36 -0.81
CA MET A 53 -3.97 -1.62 -1.11
C MET A 53 -4.07 -1.94 -2.60
N GLY A 54 -5.26 -1.79 -3.21
CA GLY A 54 -5.45 -1.97 -4.65
C GLY A 54 -4.60 -1.01 -5.49
N ALA A 55 -4.53 0.27 -5.10
CA ALA A 55 -3.66 1.25 -5.76
C ALA A 55 -2.16 0.91 -5.61
N GLY A 56 -1.77 0.38 -4.45
CA GLY A 56 -0.42 -0.15 -4.22
C GLY A 56 -0.08 -1.30 -5.16
N PHE A 57 -1.00 -2.26 -5.37
CA PHE A 57 -0.79 -3.35 -6.33
C PHE A 57 -0.66 -2.86 -7.76
N LEU A 58 -1.42 -1.85 -8.16
CA LEU A 58 -1.25 -1.22 -9.46
C LEU A 58 0.14 -0.58 -9.58
N GLY A 59 0.63 0.08 -8.53
CA GLY A 59 1.98 0.65 -8.50
C GLY A 59 3.09 -0.39 -8.66
N VAL A 60 3.00 -1.48 -7.89
CA VAL A 60 3.90 -2.62 -8.00
C VAL A 60 3.85 -3.19 -9.42
N TYR A 61 2.66 -3.43 -9.96
CA TYR A 61 2.49 -4.02 -11.29
C TYR A 61 3.10 -3.14 -12.39
N LEU A 62 3.01 -1.82 -12.27
CA LEU A 62 3.59 -0.92 -13.26
C LEU A 62 5.12 -0.85 -13.18
N GLY A 63 5.70 -0.97 -11.98
CA GLY A 63 7.12 -0.79 -11.70
C GLY A 63 7.97 -2.06 -11.54
N ALA A 64 7.35 -3.24 -11.42
CA ALA A 64 8.08 -4.49 -11.19
C ALA A 64 8.89 -4.91 -12.43
N ALA A 65 10.16 -5.24 -12.23
CA ALA A 65 11.03 -5.81 -13.26
C ALA A 65 11.55 -7.18 -12.82
N GLN A 66 10.74 -8.21 -13.05
CA GLN A 66 11.08 -9.60 -12.75
C GLN A 66 11.42 -10.38 -14.03
N THR A 67 12.11 -11.51 -13.87
CA THR A 67 12.48 -12.41 -14.98
C THR A 67 11.29 -12.92 -15.80
N LEU A 68 10.08 -12.92 -15.23
CA LEU A 68 8.84 -13.36 -15.89
C LEU A 68 7.93 -12.21 -16.32
N PHE A 69 8.16 -11.00 -15.82
CA PHE A 69 7.26 -9.87 -16.03
C PHE A 69 7.99 -8.54 -15.82
N THR A 70 7.96 -7.69 -16.85
CA THR A 70 8.46 -6.31 -16.78
C THR A 70 7.31 -5.36 -16.99
N GLY A 71 7.03 -4.54 -15.97
CA GLY A 71 6.00 -3.52 -16.01
C GLY A 71 6.30 -2.43 -17.05
N PRO A 72 5.26 -1.75 -17.57
CA PRO A 72 5.43 -0.73 -18.60
C PRO A 72 6.25 0.47 -18.12
N LEU A 73 6.18 0.86 -16.83
CA LEU A 73 7.04 1.93 -16.30
C LEU A 73 8.49 1.47 -16.14
N ALA A 74 8.70 0.23 -15.68
CA ALA A 74 10.04 -0.34 -15.54
C ALA A 74 10.79 -0.41 -16.89
N ARG A 75 10.08 -0.76 -17.98
CA ARG A 75 10.63 -0.80 -19.33
C ARG A 75 10.94 0.60 -19.89
N TRP A 76 10.17 1.61 -19.48
CA TRP A 76 10.38 3.00 -19.91
C TRP A 76 11.57 3.66 -19.21
N LEU A 77 11.81 3.32 -17.94
CA LEU A 77 12.86 3.94 -17.13
C LEU A 77 14.28 3.57 -17.58
N ASP A 78 14.52 2.35 -18.08
CA ASP A 78 15.84 1.93 -18.58
C ASP A 78 15.78 0.83 -19.66
N PRO A 79 15.79 1.17 -20.96
CA PRO A 79 15.95 0.20 -22.04
C PRO A 79 17.43 -0.20 -22.15
N PRO A 80 17.84 -1.48 -22.00
CA PRO A 80 17.09 -2.71 -22.32
C PRO A 80 16.75 -3.64 -21.15
N ASN A 81 17.26 -3.38 -19.94
CA ASN A 81 17.17 -4.30 -18.80
C ASN A 81 16.00 -4.00 -17.84
N GLY A 82 15.43 -2.78 -17.89
CA GLY A 82 14.38 -2.32 -17.00
C GLY A 82 14.88 -2.14 -15.55
N MET A 83 14.56 -0.99 -14.94
CA MET A 83 14.86 -0.76 -13.53
C MET A 83 13.68 -1.22 -12.67
N ASP A 84 13.93 -2.11 -11.71
CA ASP A 84 12.88 -2.51 -10.77
C ASP A 84 12.63 -1.37 -9.77
N VAL A 85 11.46 -0.76 -9.90
CA VAL A 85 10.96 0.29 -9.00
C VAL A 85 9.57 -0.07 -8.45
N GLY A 86 9.20 -1.35 -8.53
CA GLY A 86 7.87 -1.82 -8.13
C GLY A 86 7.61 -1.59 -6.64
N PHE A 87 8.64 -1.73 -5.80
CA PHE A 87 8.51 -1.52 -4.37
C PHE A 87 8.22 -0.05 -4.06
N GLU A 88 9.03 0.86 -4.57
CA GLU A 88 8.91 2.30 -4.33
C GLU A 88 7.59 2.83 -4.88
N LEU A 89 7.22 2.46 -6.11
CA LEU A 89 5.96 2.88 -6.72
C LEU A 89 4.75 2.30 -5.99
N GLY A 90 4.81 1.03 -5.55
CA GLY A 90 3.76 0.41 -4.76
C GLY A 90 3.53 1.11 -3.43
N VAL A 91 4.61 1.41 -2.71
CA VAL A 91 4.58 2.14 -1.43
C VAL A 91 4.06 3.57 -1.63
N LEU A 92 4.54 4.29 -2.64
CA LEU A 92 4.13 5.68 -2.90
C LEU A 92 2.67 5.77 -3.31
N LEU A 93 2.20 4.90 -4.21
CA LEU A 93 0.80 4.91 -4.65
C LEU A 93 -0.15 4.47 -3.53
N ALA A 94 0.21 3.45 -2.74
CA ALA A 94 -0.56 3.07 -1.57
C ALA A 94 -0.63 4.21 -0.54
N ALA A 95 0.49 4.86 -0.26
CA ALA A 95 0.55 6.00 0.67
C ALA A 95 -0.32 7.16 0.20
N LEU A 96 -0.20 7.56 -1.07
CA LEU A 96 -0.95 8.66 -1.64
C LEU A 96 -2.45 8.37 -1.69
N ALA A 97 -2.82 7.17 -2.13
CA ALA A 97 -4.21 6.73 -2.13
C ALA A 97 -4.79 6.75 -0.72
N TYR A 98 -4.09 6.16 0.27
CA TYR A 98 -4.55 6.12 1.65
C TYR A 98 -4.68 7.53 2.27
N LEU A 99 -3.70 8.41 2.03
CA LEU A 99 -3.74 9.80 2.51
C LEU A 99 -4.93 10.60 1.95
N VAL A 100 -5.37 10.31 0.74
CA VAL A 100 -6.52 10.98 0.11
C VAL A 100 -7.85 10.35 0.54
N LEU A 101 -7.94 9.02 0.49
CA LEU A 101 -9.17 8.26 0.77
C LEU A 101 -9.57 8.32 2.23
N ARG A 102 -8.60 8.32 3.15
CA ARG A 102 -8.89 8.16 4.56
C ARG A 102 -9.51 9.40 5.23
N PRO A 103 -9.07 10.65 4.97
CA PRO A 103 -9.80 11.84 5.41
C PRO A 103 -11.20 11.93 4.83
N TRP A 104 -11.39 11.46 3.59
CA TRP A 104 -12.69 11.38 2.93
C TRP A 104 -13.63 10.39 3.62
N GLU A 105 -13.12 9.20 3.95
CA GLU A 105 -13.86 8.17 4.70
C GLU A 105 -14.27 8.68 6.08
N ARG A 106 -13.35 9.33 6.81
CA ARG A 106 -13.65 9.93 8.11
C ARG A 106 -14.74 11.00 8.04
N ARG A 107 -14.74 11.83 7.00
CA ARG A 107 -15.79 12.86 6.80
C ARG A 107 -17.15 12.26 6.43
N ARG A 108 -17.17 11.18 5.65
CA ARG A 108 -18.41 10.53 5.20
C ARG A 108 -19.06 9.65 6.26
N PHE A 109 -18.26 8.96 7.05
CA PHE A 109 -18.75 7.96 8.00
C PHE A 109 -18.58 8.35 9.48
N GLY A 110 -17.96 9.50 9.76
CA GLY A 110 -17.72 9.99 11.13
C GLY A 110 -16.73 9.14 11.93
N ARG A 111 -15.96 8.27 11.25
CA ARG A 111 -15.07 7.27 11.84
C ARG A 111 -13.68 7.27 11.19
#